data_AF-A0A433RQI7-F1
#
_entry.id   AF-A0A433RQI7-F1
#
_cell.length_a   1.000
_cell.length_b   1.000
_cell.length_c   1.000
_cell.angle_alpha   90.00
_cell.angle_beta   90.00
_cell.angle_gamma   90.00
#
_symmetry.space_group_name_H-M   'P 1'
#
loop_
_entity.id
_entity.type
_entity.pdbx_description
1 polymer ?
#
loop_
_entity_poly.entity_id
_entity_poly.type
_entity_poly.pdbx_seq_one_letter_code
_entity_poly.pdbx_strand_id
1 'polypeptide(L)'
;MSSGKTHDRVNSIFITLLVLVLFFYNLINDVSILYFVLGFMVGTFYLGPDLDLRSNLYYRWGALRFIWHPYQNMLSHRSVWSHFPLISDIIRYIWIGMMYSVFFLSPYIISKYILETMQYMNATYLLLTIGVLLYVTATKKKLPKKYRKKRLHIDFGSVVLLLFILNSVYVLMNGHPFFMELKDHELVQELERLWDPFSIFFLGNVLATTLHSLLDMLSSGVKKLKK
;
A
#
# COMPACT_ATOMS: atom_id res chain seq x y z
N MET A 1 16.68 1.51 17.75
CA MET A 1 15.38 0.81 17.67
C MET A 1 15.61 -0.68 17.57
N SER A 2 14.57 -1.48 17.76
CA SER A 2 14.62 -2.87 17.32
C SER A 2 14.83 -2.89 15.79
N SER A 3 15.44 -3.93 15.24
CA SER A 3 15.69 -3.95 13.79
C SER A 3 14.37 -4.15 13.05
N GLY A 4 14.18 -3.57 11.85
CA GLY A 4 12.97 -3.83 11.05
C GLY A 4 12.70 -5.33 10.82
N LYS A 5 13.75 -6.17 10.80
CA LYS A 5 13.62 -7.63 10.71
C LYS A 5 13.00 -8.26 11.97
N THR A 6 13.21 -7.64 13.13
CA THR A 6 12.64 -8.10 14.40
C THR A 6 11.14 -7.88 14.39
N HIS A 7 10.69 -6.69 13.98
CA HIS A 7 9.26 -6.39 13.84
C HIS A 7 8.58 -7.32 12.82
N ASP A 8 9.18 -7.50 11.64
CA ASP A 8 8.67 -8.44 10.63
C ASP A 8 8.46 -9.85 11.20
N ARG A 9 9.44 -10.35 11.97
CA ARG A 9 9.41 -11.69 12.55
C ARG A 9 8.34 -11.81 13.63
N VAL A 10 8.28 -10.85 14.56
CA VAL A 10 7.30 -10.87 15.65
C VAL A 10 5.89 -10.80 15.08
N ASN A 11 5.63 -9.87 14.16
CA ASN A 11 4.34 -9.75 13.50
C ASN A 11 3.96 -11.04 12.74
N SER A 12 4.91 -11.67 12.03
CA SER A 12 4.64 -12.92 11.29
C SER A 12 4.29 -14.10 12.20
N ILE A 13 4.98 -14.23 13.35
CA ILE A 13 4.65 -15.26 14.35
C ILE A 13 3.28 -14.96 14.96
N PHE A 14 3.05 -13.70 15.35
CA PHE A 14 1.80 -13.28 15.96
C PHE A 14 0.60 -13.56 15.07
N ILE A 15 0.64 -13.17 13.80
CA ILE A 15 -0.49 -13.41 12.88
C ILE A 15 -0.70 -14.90 12.64
N THR A 16 0.35 -15.71 12.57
CA THR A 16 0.22 -17.16 12.42
C THR A 16 -0.54 -17.77 13.59
N LEU A 17 -0.17 -17.41 14.82
CA LEU A 17 -0.86 -17.89 16.02
C LEU A 17 -2.30 -17.36 16.11
N LEU A 18 -2.50 -16.08 15.80
CA LEU A 18 -3.82 -15.45 15.84
C LEU A 18 -4.78 -16.09 14.83
N VAL A 19 -4.32 -16.39 13.60
CA VAL A 19 -5.14 -17.06 12.59
C VAL A 19 -5.57 -18.46 13.04
N LEU A 20 -4.67 -19.22 13.66
CA LEU A 20 -5.03 -20.54 14.22
C LEU A 20 -6.14 -20.39 15.26
N VAL A 21 -6.06 -19.40 16.15
CA VAL A 21 -7.11 -19.14 17.14
C VAL A 21 -8.41 -18.72 16.44
N LEU A 22 -8.38 -17.76 15.52
CA LEU A 22 -9.57 -17.28 14.82
C LEU A 22 -10.29 -18.41 14.07
N PHE A 23 -9.51 -19.28 13.42
CA PHE A 23 -10.02 -20.41 12.64
C PHE A 23 -10.57 -21.54 13.52
N PHE A 24 -9.79 -22.05 14.49
CA PHE A 24 -10.21 -23.20 15.31
C PHE A 24 -11.37 -22.87 16.26
N TYR A 25 -11.46 -21.63 16.71
CA TYR A 25 -12.57 -21.18 17.55
C TYR A 25 -13.73 -20.56 16.74
N ASN A 26 -13.64 -20.55 15.40
CA ASN A 26 -14.66 -20.03 14.50
C ASN A 26 -15.17 -18.63 14.89
N LEU A 27 -14.24 -17.74 15.26
CA LEU A 27 -14.57 -16.41 15.80
C LEU A 27 -15.02 -15.43 14.72
N ILE A 28 -14.57 -15.66 13.48
CA ILE A 28 -14.96 -14.93 12.27
C ILE A 28 -14.98 -15.92 11.10
N ASN A 29 -15.73 -15.61 10.04
CA ASN A 29 -15.80 -16.47 8.86
C ASN A 29 -14.47 -16.51 8.07
N ASP A 30 -14.26 -17.57 7.29
CA ASP A 30 -13.01 -17.82 6.55
C ASP A 30 -12.61 -16.68 5.60
N VAL A 31 -13.60 -16.05 4.95
CA VAL A 31 -13.37 -14.93 4.03
C VAL A 31 -12.88 -13.70 4.80
N SER A 32 -13.45 -13.43 5.97
CA SER A 32 -13.01 -12.38 6.89
C SER A 32 -11.60 -12.65 7.42
N ILE A 33 -11.24 -13.91 7.74
CA ILE A 33 -9.88 -14.29 8.11
C ILE A 33 -8.91 -13.91 6.98
N LEU A 34 -9.25 -14.23 5.73
CA LEU A 34 -8.41 -13.90 4.58
C LEU A 34 -8.16 -12.39 4.48
N TYR A 35 -9.22 -11.56 4.49
CA TYR A 35 -9.06 -10.10 4.41
C TYR A 35 -8.28 -9.53 5.58
N PHE A 36 -8.52 -10.06 6.78
CA PHE A 36 -7.78 -9.66 7.98
C PHE A 36 -6.29 -9.96 7.87
N VAL A 37 -5.93 -11.17 7.43
CA VAL A 37 -4.53 -11.59 7.23
C VAL A 37 -3.86 -10.73 6.17
N LEU A 38 -4.53 -10.48 5.05
CA LEU A 38 -4.02 -9.61 3.99
C LEU A 38 -3.74 -8.20 4.54
N GLY A 39 -4.68 -7.65 5.31
CA GLY A 39 -4.52 -6.36 5.98
C GLY A 39 -3.34 -6.32 6.92
N PHE A 40 -3.22 -7.33 7.77
CA PHE A 40 -2.13 -7.48 8.72
C PHE A 40 -0.76 -7.60 8.05
N MET A 41 -0.67 -8.39 6.96
CA MET A 41 0.55 -8.52 6.17
C MET A 41 0.92 -7.20 5.49
N VAL A 42 -0.06 -6.45 4.96
CA VAL A 42 0.18 -5.13 4.36
C VAL A 42 0.68 -4.14 5.41
N GLY A 43 0.06 -4.09 6.60
CA GLY A 43 0.53 -3.26 7.71
C GLY A 43 1.95 -3.62 8.16
N THR A 44 2.25 -4.91 8.27
CA THR A 44 3.57 -5.41 8.68
C THR A 44 4.66 -5.08 7.68
N PHE A 45 4.41 -5.33 6.39
CA PHE A 45 5.48 -5.32 5.39
C PHE A 45 5.56 -4.02 4.59
N TYR A 46 4.49 -3.22 4.51
CA TYR A 46 4.42 -2.06 3.61
C TYR A 46 3.91 -0.78 4.27
N LEU A 47 3.00 -0.86 5.24
CA LEU A 47 2.33 0.30 5.86
C LEU A 47 2.61 0.46 7.35
N GLY A 48 3.83 0.16 7.78
CA GLY A 48 4.26 0.31 9.18
C GLY A 48 4.63 1.76 9.57
N PRO A 49 4.83 2.02 10.87
CA PRO A 49 5.18 3.34 11.40
C PRO A 49 6.47 3.93 10.82
N ASP A 50 7.50 3.09 10.65
CA ASP A 50 8.82 3.48 10.13
C ASP A 50 8.82 3.83 8.62
N LEU A 51 7.66 3.93 7.97
CA LEU A 51 7.54 4.37 6.57
C LEU A 51 7.90 5.86 6.40
N ASP A 52 7.83 6.63 7.49
CA ASP A 52 8.34 8.00 7.62
C ASP A 52 9.88 8.09 7.54
N LEU A 53 10.58 6.95 7.52
CA LEU A 53 12.03 6.85 7.35
C LEU A 53 12.41 6.08 6.07
N ARG A 54 13.67 6.22 5.66
CA ARG A 54 14.31 5.35 4.64
C ARG A 54 14.56 3.93 5.18
N SER A 55 13.50 3.27 5.63
CA SER A 55 13.48 1.99 6.30
C SER A 55 13.27 0.82 5.33
N ASN A 56 13.19 -0.40 5.88
CA ASN A 56 12.86 -1.57 5.06
C ASN A 56 11.47 -1.46 4.42
N LEU A 57 10.50 -0.86 5.11
CA LEU A 57 9.15 -0.61 4.60
C LEU A 57 9.23 0.25 3.34
N TYR A 58 9.90 1.41 3.44
CA TYR A 58 10.11 2.33 2.32
C TYR A 58 10.73 1.65 1.09
N TYR A 59 11.76 0.83 1.28
CA TYR A 59 12.42 0.17 0.14
C TYR A 59 11.64 -1.02 -0.44
N ARG A 60 10.70 -1.62 0.29
CA ARG A 60 9.82 -2.69 -0.22
C ARG A 60 8.82 -2.20 -1.26
N TRP A 61 8.50 -0.90 -1.26
CA TRP A 61 7.72 -0.26 -2.31
C TRP A 61 8.45 -0.20 -3.67
N GLY A 62 9.73 -0.56 -3.72
CA GLY A 62 10.48 -0.64 -4.98
C GLY A 62 10.53 0.72 -5.68
N ALA A 63 10.17 0.77 -6.96
CA ALA A 63 10.09 2.01 -7.72
C ALA A 63 9.03 2.98 -7.18
N LEU A 64 7.90 2.48 -6.68
CA LEU A 64 6.79 3.30 -6.17
C LEU A 64 7.09 4.01 -4.86
N ARG A 65 8.25 3.77 -4.23
CA ARG A 65 8.64 4.44 -2.99
C ARG A 65 8.65 5.97 -3.09
N PHE A 66 8.71 6.52 -4.29
CA PHE A 66 8.73 7.97 -4.50
C PHE A 66 7.47 8.67 -3.98
N ILE A 67 6.32 7.98 -3.99
CA ILE A 67 5.07 8.53 -3.44
C ILE A 67 5.20 8.81 -1.93
N TRP A 68 6.12 8.14 -1.25
CA TRP A 68 6.38 8.32 0.17
C TRP A 68 7.45 9.38 0.45
N HIS A 69 8.16 9.88 -0.56
CA HIS A 69 9.17 10.91 -0.34
C HIS A 69 8.57 12.22 0.20
N PRO A 70 7.43 12.73 -0.31
CA PRO A 70 6.79 13.90 0.28
C PRO A 70 6.24 13.61 1.68
N TYR A 71 5.68 12.41 1.90
CA TYR A 71 5.22 11.95 3.22
C TYR A 71 6.33 12.04 4.29
N GLN A 72 7.53 11.55 3.95
CA GLN A 72 8.72 11.58 4.82
C GLN A 72 9.21 13.00 5.13
N ASN A 73 8.98 13.95 4.21
CA ASN A 73 9.37 15.34 4.41
C ASN A 73 8.35 16.13 5.25
N MET A 74 7.08 15.73 5.20
CA MET A 74 5.98 16.43 5.88
C MET A 74 5.78 15.96 7.32
N LEU A 75 5.98 14.67 7.60
CA LEU A 75 5.73 14.10 8.91
C LEU A 75 7.03 13.79 9.65
N SER A 76 7.17 14.36 10.85
CA SER A 76 8.32 14.09 11.70
C SER A 76 8.26 12.68 12.29
N HIS A 77 9.42 12.02 12.34
CA HIS A 77 9.52 10.67 12.86
C HIS A 77 9.12 10.61 14.35
N ARG A 78 8.27 9.63 14.69
CA ARG A 78 7.68 9.42 16.04
C ARG A 78 6.72 10.52 16.50
N SER A 79 6.24 11.37 15.58
CA SER A 79 5.12 12.24 15.90
C SER A 79 3.84 11.43 16.10
N VAL A 80 2.84 12.07 16.73
CA VAL A 80 1.48 11.51 16.82
C VAL A 80 0.96 11.12 15.43
N TRP A 81 1.28 11.93 14.42
CA TRP A 81 0.82 11.73 13.05
C TRP A 81 1.49 10.54 12.33
N SER A 82 2.75 10.21 12.64
CA SER A 82 3.44 9.10 11.97
C SER A 82 3.37 7.76 12.72
N HIS A 83 3.18 7.82 14.05
CA HIS A 83 3.42 6.66 14.93
C HIS A 83 2.28 6.33 15.90
N PHE A 84 1.30 7.23 16.09
CA PHE A 84 0.14 6.92 16.94
C PHE A 84 -0.73 5.85 16.26
N PRO A 85 -1.05 4.74 16.95
CA PRO A 85 -1.92 3.70 16.41
C PRO A 85 -3.24 4.27 15.91
N LEU A 86 -3.81 3.68 14.86
CA LEU A 86 -5.04 4.13 14.19
C LEU A 86 -4.90 5.47 13.44
N ILE A 87 -4.47 6.55 14.10
CA ILE A 87 -4.31 7.88 13.47
C ILE A 87 -3.29 7.79 12.32
N SER A 88 -2.11 7.21 12.59
CA SER A 88 -1.08 7.09 11.56
C SER A 88 -1.50 6.18 10.40
N ASP A 89 -2.32 5.17 10.65
CA ASP A 89 -2.89 4.30 9.62
C ASP A 89 -3.90 5.05 8.75
N ILE A 90 -4.84 5.78 9.37
CA ILE A 90 -5.79 6.63 8.65
C ILE A 90 -5.04 7.59 7.72
N ILE A 91 -3.98 8.24 8.21
CA ILE A 91 -3.18 9.17 7.40
C ILE A 91 -2.47 8.45 6.26
N ARG A 92 -1.91 7.25 6.48
CA ARG A 92 -1.29 6.45 5.41
C ARG A 92 -2.31 6.06 4.33
N TYR A 93 -3.54 5.71 4.70
CA TYR A 93 -4.60 5.37 3.76
C TYR A 93 -5.11 6.61 3.00
N ILE A 94 -5.32 7.74 3.69
CA ILE A 94 -5.63 9.03 3.04
C ILE A 94 -4.51 9.38 2.05
N TRP A 95 -3.24 9.23 2.46
CA TRP A 95 -2.09 9.50 1.60
C TRP A 95 -2.10 8.64 0.32
N ILE A 96 -2.29 7.32 0.46
CA ILE A 96 -2.40 6.41 -0.70
C ILE A 96 -3.58 6.81 -1.58
N GLY A 97 -4.74 7.13 -1.00
CA GLY A 97 -5.91 7.59 -1.74
C GLY A 97 -5.64 8.87 -2.53
N MET A 98 -4.97 9.86 -1.91
CA MET A 98 -4.55 11.09 -2.60
C MET A 98 -3.58 10.81 -3.74
N MET A 99 -2.56 9.97 -3.50
CA MET A 99 -1.59 9.60 -4.53
C MET A 99 -2.26 8.81 -5.67
N TYR A 100 -3.22 7.94 -5.36
CA TYR A 100 -4.04 7.26 -6.36
C TYR A 100 -4.82 8.28 -7.21
N SER A 101 -5.49 9.24 -6.58
CA SER A 101 -6.24 10.27 -7.30
C SER A 101 -5.34 11.11 -8.22
N VAL A 102 -4.15 11.51 -7.75
CA VAL A 102 -3.21 12.31 -8.54
C VAL A 102 -2.65 11.51 -9.71
N PHE A 103 -2.14 10.30 -9.48
CA PHE A 103 -1.39 9.55 -10.51
C PHE A 103 -2.27 8.67 -11.39
N PHE A 104 -3.51 8.36 -11.00
CA PHE A 104 -4.36 7.40 -11.71
C PHE A 104 -5.70 7.98 -12.11
N LEU A 105 -6.45 8.58 -11.17
CA LEU A 105 -7.78 9.09 -11.47
C LEU A 105 -7.72 10.36 -12.33
N SER A 106 -6.84 11.31 -11.99
CA SER A 106 -6.75 12.58 -12.72
C SER A 106 -6.32 12.42 -14.18
N PRO A 107 -5.30 11.60 -14.54
CA PRO A 107 -4.96 11.38 -15.94
C PRO A 107 -6.09 10.67 -16.69
N TYR A 108 -6.83 9.78 -16.02
CA TYR A 108 -7.99 9.13 -16.63
C TYR A 108 -9.11 10.12 -16.97
N ILE A 109 -9.50 10.96 -16.02
CA ILE A 109 -10.51 12.00 -16.23
C ILE A 109 -10.08 12.96 -17.34
N ILE A 110 -8.82 13.42 -17.33
CA ILE A 110 -8.28 14.29 -18.37
C ILE A 110 -8.36 13.59 -19.73
N SER A 111 -7.94 12.33 -19.81
CA SER A 111 -7.95 11.61 -21.07
C SER A 111 -9.34 11.41 -21.63
N LYS A 112 -10.31 11.03 -20.79
CA LYS A 112 -11.70 10.80 -21.16
C LYS A 112 -12.41 12.10 -21.56
N TYR A 113 -12.35 13.14 -20.73
CA TYR A 113 -13.18 14.32 -20.95
C TYR A 113 -12.52 15.41 -21.81
N ILE A 114 -11.18 15.46 -21.84
CA ILE A 114 -10.45 16.50 -22.58
C ILE A 114 -9.86 15.94 -23.88
N LEU A 115 -9.25 14.74 -23.84
CA LEU A 115 -8.50 14.21 -24.99
C LEU A 115 -9.31 13.33 -25.92
N GLU A 116 -10.42 12.74 -25.48
CA GLU A 116 -11.38 12.03 -26.34
C GLU A 116 -11.96 12.98 -27.39
N THR A 117 -12.31 14.21 -26.97
CA THR A 117 -12.70 15.32 -27.86
C THR A 117 -11.63 15.66 -28.91
N MET A 118 -10.37 15.33 -28.63
CA MET A 118 -9.21 15.65 -29.48
C MET A 118 -8.64 14.44 -30.23
N GLN A 119 -9.26 13.25 -30.15
CA GLN A 119 -8.79 11.99 -30.75
C GLN A 119 -7.40 11.49 -30.29
N TYR A 120 -6.81 12.07 -29.24
CA TYR A 120 -5.44 11.74 -28.76
C TYR A 120 -5.39 10.85 -27.52
N MET A 121 -6.53 10.39 -27.01
CA MET A 121 -6.63 9.58 -25.79
C MET A 121 -5.66 8.38 -25.82
N ASN A 122 -5.60 7.66 -26.92
CA ASN A 122 -4.78 6.45 -27.03
C ASN A 122 -3.26 6.74 -26.95
N ALA A 123 -2.82 7.85 -27.55
CA ALA A 123 -1.43 8.27 -27.52
C ALA A 123 -1.01 8.70 -26.11
N THR A 124 -1.88 9.38 -25.37
CA THR A 124 -1.59 9.86 -24.01
C THR A 124 -1.44 8.71 -23.01
N TYR A 125 -2.33 7.71 -23.04
CA TYR A 125 -2.17 6.52 -22.20
C TYR A 125 -0.89 5.75 -22.50
N LEU A 126 -0.55 5.61 -23.78
CA LEU A 126 0.68 4.95 -24.20
C LEU A 126 1.91 5.71 -23.70
N LEU A 127 1.96 7.03 -23.87
CA LEU A 127 3.05 7.88 -23.39
C LEU A 127 3.20 7.84 -21.86
N LEU A 128 2.08 7.86 -21.13
CA LEU A 128 2.10 7.77 -19.68
C LEU A 128 2.61 6.39 -19.24
N THR A 129 2.15 5.32 -19.88
CA THR A 129 2.66 3.95 -19.66
C THR A 129 4.17 3.84 -19.89
N ILE A 130 4.67 4.39 -21.01
CA ILE A 130 6.10 4.44 -21.32
C ILE A 130 6.86 5.25 -20.27
N GLY A 131 6.33 6.41 -19.88
CA GLY A 131 6.93 7.27 -18.85
C GLY A 131 7.11 6.53 -17.52
N VAL A 132 6.09 5.79 -17.08
CA VAL A 132 6.18 5.00 -15.84
C VAL A 132 7.19 3.85 -15.99
N LEU A 133 7.22 3.15 -17.13
CA LEU A 133 8.22 2.10 -17.41
C LEU A 133 9.66 2.63 -17.37
N LEU A 134 9.91 3.79 -18.00
CA LEU A 134 11.20 4.46 -17.98
C LEU A 134 11.60 4.85 -16.55
N TYR A 135 10.66 5.43 -15.80
CA TYR A 135 10.87 5.81 -14.40
C TYR A 135 11.26 4.61 -13.53
N VAL A 136 10.52 3.49 -13.64
CA VAL A 136 10.78 2.27 -12.87
C VAL A 136 12.14 1.69 -13.21
N THR A 137 12.49 1.67 -14.50
CA THR A 137 13.80 1.20 -14.97
C THR A 137 14.93 2.08 -14.44
N ALA A 138 14.76 3.40 -14.47
CA ALA A 138 15.74 4.36 -13.97
C ALA A 138 15.93 4.28 -12.45
N THR A 139 14.85 4.07 -11.69
CA THR A 139 14.88 4.07 -10.22
C THR A 139 15.26 2.72 -9.60
N LYS A 140 15.18 1.62 -10.35
CA LYS A 140 15.66 0.29 -9.93
C LYS A 140 17.14 0.31 -9.56
N LYS A 141 17.97 1.03 -10.33
CA LYS A 141 19.41 1.17 -10.05
C LYS A 141 19.71 1.92 -8.75
N LYS A 142 18.77 2.76 -8.28
CA LYS A 142 18.88 3.52 -7.02
C LYS A 142 18.51 2.70 -5.77
N LEU A 143 18.00 1.47 -5.91
CA LEU A 143 17.68 0.60 -4.77
C LEU A 143 18.96 0.00 -4.13
N PRO A 144 19.02 -0.15 -2.80
CA PRO A 144 20.11 -0.87 -2.13
C PRO A 144 20.28 -2.30 -2.70
N LYS A 145 21.50 -2.84 -2.71
CA LYS A 145 21.82 -4.16 -3.31
C LYS A 145 20.88 -5.28 -2.81
N LYS A 146 20.49 -5.27 -1.53
CA LYS A 146 19.57 -6.27 -0.95
C LYS A 146 18.15 -6.26 -1.55
N TYR A 147 17.72 -5.14 -2.12
CA TYR A 147 16.44 -5.00 -2.84
C TYR A 147 16.60 -5.05 -4.37
N ARG A 148 17.84 -5.02 -4.85
CA ARG A 148 18.19 -5.12 -6.26
C ARG A 148 18.44 -6.59 -6.61
N LYS A 149 17.40 -7.43 -6.61
CA LYS A 149 17.55 -8.84 -7.00
C LYS A 149 17.80 -8.96 -8.52
N LYS A 150 18.73 -9.85 -8.91
CA LYS A 150 19.18 -10.05 -10.31
C LYS A 150 18.17 -10.79 -11.21
N ARG A 151 17.25 -11.57 -10.64
CA ARG A 151 16.14 -12.22 -11.37
C ARG A 151 14.87 -11.38 -11.31
N LEU A 152 13.93 -11.63 -12.21
CA LEU A 152 12.59 -11.03 -12.27
C LEU A 152 11.86 -11.27 -10.94
N HIS A 153 12.12 -10.44 -9.95
CA HIS A 153 11.37 -10.40 -8.71
C HIS A 153 10.32 -9.33 -8.90
N ILE A 154 9.06 -9.73 -8.80
CA ILE A 154 7.94 -8.79 -8.81
C ILE A 154 7.90 -8.22 -7.39
N ASP A 155 8.57 -7.08 -7.17
CA ASP A 155 8.32 -6.31 -5.94
C ASP A 155 6.91 -5.70 -6.00
N PHE A 156 6.36 -5.32 -4.85
CA PHE A 156 5.00 -4.77 -4.79
C PHE A 156 4.81 -3.58 -5.74
N GLY A 157 5.83 -2.72 -5.86
CA GLY A 157 5.83 -1.62 -6.83
C GLY A 157 5.72 -2.10 -8.28
N SER A 158 6.36 -3.20 -8.64
CA SER A 158 6.28 -3.84 -9.95
C SER A 158 4.93 -4.51 -10.19
N VAL A 159 4.28 -5.08 -9.16
CA VAL A 159 2.91 -5.62 -9.28
C VAL A 159 1.94 -4.48 -9.59
N VAL A 160 1.96 -3.43 -8.78
CA VAL A 160 1.09 -2.26 -8.97
C VAL A 160 1.34 -1.60 -10.31
N LEU A 161 2.60 -1.53 -10.76
CA LEU A 161 2.94 -1.07 -12.09
C LEU A 161 2.39 -1.97 -13.20
N LEU A 162 2.48 -3.29 -13.04
CA LEU A 162 1.96 -4.22 -14.03
C LEU A 162 0.43 -4.07 -14.13
N LEU A 163 -0.26 -3.98 -12.99
CA LEU A 163 -1.69 -3.69 -12.94
C LEU A 163 -2.01 -2.35 -13.61
N PHE A 164 -1.14 -1.34 -13.45
CA PHE A 164 -1.28 -0.07 -14.14
C PHE A 164 -1.16 -0.19 -15.67
N ILE A 165 -0.15 -0.91 -16.15
CA ILE A 165 0.03 -1.17 -17.59
C ILE A 165 -1.16 -1.95 -18.13
N LEU A 166 -1.60 -3.00 -17.43
CA LEU A 166 -2.75 -3.81 -17.82
C LEU A 166 -4.04 -2.98 -17.84
N ASN A 167 -4.25 -2.12 -16.84
CA ASN A 167 -5.40 -1.22 -16.79
C ASN A 167 -5.36 -0.24 -17.96
N SER A 168 -4.19 0.35 -18.24
CA SER A 168 -4.01 1.27 -19.37
C SER A 168 -4.31 0.57 -20.70
N VAL A 169 -3.82 -0.65 -20.92
CA VAL A 169 -4.15 -1.46 -22.11
C VAL A 169 -5.64 -1.77 -22.17
N TYR A 170 -6.26 -2.13 -21.05
CA TYR A 170 -7.69 -2.41 -20.99
C TYR A 170 -8.53 -1.18 -21.32
N VAL A 171 -8.15 0.01 -20.83
CA VAL A 171 -8.80 1.29 -21.19
C VAL A 171 -8.70 1.54 -22.70
N LEU A 172 -7.54 1.27 -23.31
CA LEU A 172 -7.37 1.42 -24.76
C LEU A 172 -8.29 0.50 -25.56
N MET A 173 -8.54 -0.71 -25.04
CA MET A 173 -9.37 -1.71 -25.72
C MET A 173 -10.88 -1.49 -25.50
N ASN A 174 -11.29 -1.03 -24.31
CA ASN A 174 -12.69 -1.03 -23.89
C ASN A 174 -13.26 0.38 -23.62
N GLY A 175 -12.43 1.43 -23.63
CA GLY A 175 -12.85 2.81 -23.37
C GLY A 175 -13.03 3.17 -21.90
N HIS A 176 -12.82 2.23 -20.97
CA HIS A 176 -12.92 2.47 -19.52
C HIS A 176 -11.92 1.62 -18.70
N PRO A 177 -11.54 2.03 -17.48
CA PRO A 177 -10.65 1.29 -16.58
C PRO A 177 -11.24 -0.02 -16.10
N PHE A 178 -10.37 -0.89 -15.57
CA PHE A 178 -10.83 -2.02 -14.76
C PHE A 178 -11.79 -1.52 -13.66
N PHE A 179 -12.87 -2.27 -13.43
CA PHE A 179 -13.87 -2.00 -12.39
C PHE A 179 -14.67 -0.69 -12.54
N MET A 180 -14.56 -0.01 -13.68
CA MET A 180 -15.30 1.23 -13.97
C MET A 180 -16.26 1.06 -15.15
N GLU A 181 -16.97 -0.08 -15.19
CA GLU A 181 -18.21 -0.28 -15.98
C GLU A 181 -19.44 0.35 -15.30
N LEU A 182 -19.22 1.07 -14.20
CA LEU A 182 -20.27 1.53 -13.31
C LEU A 182 -21.21 2.52 -14.01
N LYS A 183 -22.45 2.11 -14.23
CA LYS A 183 -23.58 3.04 -14.29
C LYS A 183 -23.66 3.70 -12.91
N ASP A 184 -23.87 5.01 -12.84
CA ASP A 184 -23.86 5.79 -11.58
C ASP A 184 -24.79 5.23 -10.48
N HIS A 185 -25.81 4.44 -10.84
CA HIS A 185 -26.72 3.77 -9.90
C HIS A 185 -26.12 2.54 -9.17
N GLU A 186 -24.98 2.00 -9.61
CA GLU A 186 -24.35 0.80 -9.03
C GLU A 186 -23.19 1.13 -8.07
N LEU A 187 -22.64 2.35 -8.12
CA LEU A 187 -21.45 2.72 -7.34
C LEU A 187 -21.68 2.63 -5.82
N VAL A 188 -22.83 3.12 -5.33
CA VAL A 188 -23.16 3.08 -3.89
C VAL A 188 -23.27 1.63 -3.41
N GLN A 189 -23.95 0.78 -4.18
CA GLN A 189 -24.13 -0.64 -3.85
C GLN A 189 -22.78 -1.39 -3.86
N GLU A 190 -21.91 -1.08 -4.83
CA GLU A 190 -20.59 -1.71 -4.90
C GLU A 190 -19.68 -1.23 -3.75
N LEU A 191 -19.76 0.05 -3.35
CA LEU A 191 -19.06 0.56 -2.17
C LEU A 191 -19.54 -0.08 -0.88
N GLU A 192 -20.86 -0.24 -0.72
CA GLU A 192 -21.46 -0.95 0.42
C GLU A 192 -20.98 -2.40 0.47
N ARG A 193 -20.93 -3.09 -0.68
CA ARG A 193 -20.42 -4.46 -0.79
C ARG A 193 -18.94 -4.59 -0.39
N LEU A 194 -18.13 -3.56 -0.68
CA LEU A 194 -16.70 -3.56 -0.37
C LEU A 194 -16.38 -3.10 1.05
N TRP A 195 -17.33 -2.49 1.75
CA TRP A 195 -17.11 -1.90 3.08
C TRP A 195 -16.68 -2.93 4.13
N ASP A 196 -17.37 -4.07 4.20
CA ASP A 196 -17.08 -5.11 5.18
C ASP A 196 -15.69 -5.76 4.93
N PRO A 197 -15.35 -6.23 3.71
CA PRO A 197 -14.00 -6.67 3.39
C PRO A 197 -12.91 -5.63 3.70
N PHE A 198 -13.15 -4.36 3.33
CA PHE A 198 -12.20 -3.28 3.53
C PHE A 198 -11.97 -2.97 5.01
N SER A 199 -13.04 -2.91 5.81
CA SER A 199 -12.94 -2.63 7.24
C SER A 199 -12.17 -3.72 7.99
N ILE A 200 -12.39 -4.99 7.65
CA ILE A 200 -11.67 -6.12 8.22
C ILE A 200 -10.19 -6.11 7.81
N PHE A 201 -9.91 -5.80 6.55
CA PHE A 201 -8.54 -5.56 6.07
C PHE A 201 -7.87 -4.39 6.82
N PHE A 202 -8.58 -3.28 7.00
CA PHE A 202 -8.08 -2.12 7.73
C PHE A 202 -7.78 -2.47 9.19
N LEU A 203 -8.65 -3.22 9.87
CA LEU A 203 -8.43 -3.69 11.24
C LEU A 203 -7.18 -4.57 11.35
N GLY A 204 -6.96 -5.48 10.41
CA GLY A 204 -5.74 -6.28 10.34
C GLY A 204 -4.49 -5.41 10.26
N ASN A 205 -4.52 -4.37 9.41
CA ASN A 205 -3.41 -3.42 9.26
C ASN A 205 -3.14 -2.65 10.57
N VAL A 206 -4.18 -2.06 11.16
CA VAL A 206 -4.08 -1.32 12.44
C VAL A 206 -3.51 -2.20 13.55
N LEU A 207 -3.89 -3.48 13.62
CA LEU A 207 -3.33 -4.40 14.62
C LEU A 207 -1.83 -4.63 14.39
N ALA A 208 -1.40 -4.79 13.13
CA ALA A 208 0.01 -4.98 12.79
C ALA A 208 0.88 -3.76 13.17
N THR A 209 0.39 -2.55 12.90
CA THR A 209 1.12 -1.30 13.21
C THR A 209 1.09 -0.98 14.70
N THR A 210 -0.01 -1.30 15.39
CA THR A 210 -0.11 -1.21 16.85
C THR A 210 0.90 -2.12 17.52
N LEU A 211 1.00 -3.39 17.08
CA LEU A 211 1.98 -4.33 17.61
C LEU A 211 3.42 -3.83 17.39
N HIS A 212 3.71 -3.26 16.21
CA HIS A 212 5.00 -2.64 15.94
C HIS A 212 5.32 -1.52 16.92
N SER A 213 4.41 -0.55 17.08
CA SER A 213 4.59 0.59 17.99
C SER A 213 4.75 0.17 19.45
N LEU A 214 3.96 -0.80 19.91
CA LEU A 214 4.06 -1.34 21.26
C LEU A 214 5.43 -2.01 21.52
N LEU A 215 5.95 -2.76 20.55
CA LEU A 215 7.29 -3.37 20.66
C LEU A 215 8.39 -2.32 20.78
N ASP A 216 8.28 -1.21 20.06
CA ASP A 216 9.21 -0.08 20.18
C ASP A 216 9.13 0.60 21.55
N MET A 217 7.91 0.81 22.06
CA MET A 217 7.69 1.37 23.40
C MET A 217 8.29 0.46 24.48
N LEU A 218 7.99 -0.83 24.44
CA LEU A 218 8.53 -1.83 25.39
C LEU A 218 10.06 -1.91 25.32
N SER A 219 10.64 -1.98 24.11
CA SER A 219 12.10 -2.03 23.95
C SER A 219 12.77 -0.77 24.49
N SER A 220 12.17 0.40 24.30
CA SER A 220 12.69 1.66 24.82
C SER A 220 12.55 1.78 26.35
N GLY A 221 11.43 1.32 26.92
CA GLY A 221 11.18 1.29 28.36
C GLY A 221 12.16 0.38 29.10
N VAL A 222 12.36 -0.85 28.61
CA VAL A 222 13.33 -1.80 29.19
C VAL A 222 14.75 -1.24 29.18
N LYS A 223 15.14 -0.51 28.13
CA LYS A 223 16.46 0.15 28.07
C LYS A 223 16.63 1.28 29.08
N LYS A 224 15.56 2.01 29.38
CA LYS A 224 15.58 3.06 30.42
C LYS A 224 15.71 2.47 31.82
N LEU A 225 15.05 1.34 32.09
CA LEU A 225 15.12 0.65 33.39
C LEU A 225 16.48 -0.02 33.67
N LYS A 226 17.29 -0.27 32.63
CA LYS A 226 18.64 -0.85 32.74
C LYS A 226 19.76 0.19 32.87
N LYS A 227 19.45 1.48 32.81
CA LYS A 227 20.39 2.58 33.04
C LYS A 227 20.18 3.14 34.43
#